data_AF-A0A4Q3WXQ0-F1
#
_entry.id   AF-A0A4Q3WXQ0-F1
#
_cell.length_a   1.000
_cell.length_b   1.000
_cell.length_c   1.000
_cell.angle_alpha   90.00
_cell.angle_beta   90.00
_cell.angle_gamma   90.00
#
_symmetry.space_group_name_H-M   'P 1'
#
loop_
_entity.id
_entity.type
_entity.pdbx_description
1 polymer ?
#
loop_
_entity_poly.entity_id
_entity_poly.type
_entity_poly.pdbx_seq_one_letter_code
_entity_poly.pdbx_strand_id
1 'polypeptide(L)'
;MNITSFKMVLLASCLVAVPVVLTPLTAQAQNAQEKPFLHALFSDNAVLQRDRKIPVWGWTTPGQSVFVKLDDKTTTARADANGRWMARIGPYPAGGPHTLTVTGAAAGESVTRQNVLFGDVWLCSGQSNMEMGIRGANNPQQEIAGANFPSIRLFTVPQGTAITPQSKMDSQWLVCTPENIMKNSQGGVQGGNLGFSAVGYFFGRKLHQELGVPIGLIQSAWGGTII
;
A
#
# COMPACT_ATOMS: atom_id res chain seq x y z
N MET A 1 -29.43 -11.85 -90.98
CA MET A 1 -28.25 -12.63 -91.39
C MET A 1 -27.84 -13.49 -90.22
N ASN A 2 -28.23 -14.77 -90.28
CA ASN A 2 -27.62 -15.99 -89.76
C ASN A 2 -26.77 -16.03 -88.46
N ILE A 3 -27.21 -16.95 -87.56
CA ILE A 3 -26.44 -18.02 -86.87
C ILE A 3 -25.50 -17.50 -85.74
N THR A 4 -25.34 -18.01 -84.51
CA THR A 4 -25.28 -19.38 -83.91
C THR A 4 -25.18 -19.19 -82.39
N SER A 5 -25.94 -19.91 -81.56
CA SER A 5 -25.53 -21.09 -80.77
C SER A 5 -25.11 -20.87 -79.31
N PHE A 6 -25.88 -21.55 -78.46
CA PHE A 6 -25.70 -21.89 -77.06
C PHE A 6 -24.34 -22.53 -76.72
N LYS A 7 -23.84 -22.24 -75.51
CA LYS A 7 -23.16 -23.23 -74.65
C LYS A 7 -23.62 -23.04 -73.20
N MET A 8 -24.35 -24.04 -72.71
CA MET A 8 -24.80 -24.21 -71.33
C MET A 8 -23.68 -24.89 -70.54
N VAL A 9 -23.18 -24.27 -69.47
CA VAL A 9 -22.22 -24.86 -68.54
C VAL A 9 -22.97 -25.14 -67.23
N LEU A 10 -23.23 -26.42 -66.96
CA LEU A 10 -23.69 -26.89 -65.65
C LEU A 10 -22.49 -26.88 -64.69
N LEU A 11 -22.57 -26.07 -63.63
CA LEU A 11 -21.66 -26.13 -62.48
C LEU A 11 -22.37 -26.90 -61.36
N ALA A 12 -21.88 -28.10 -61.07
CA ALA A 12 -22.31 -28.90 -59.93
C ALA A 12 -21.77 -28.26 -58.63
N SER A 13 -22.67 -27.84 -57.75
CA SER A 13 -22.36 -27.31 -56.43
C SER A 13 -22.09 -28.44 -55.44
N CYS A 14 -20.82 -28.65 -55.07
CA CYS A 14 -20.42 -29.51 -53.95
C CYS A 14 -20.67 -28.77 -52.62
N LEU A 15 -21.64 -29.25 -51.83
CA LEU A 15 -21.82 -28.87 -50.42
C LEU A 15 -20.70 -29.52 -49.58
N VAL A 16 -19.73 -28.73 -49.13
CA VAL A 16 -18.75 -29.17 -48.12
C VAL A 16 -19.29 -28.81 -46.74
N ALA A 17 -19.69 -29.81 -45.97
CA ALA A 17 -20.07 -29.63 -44.58
C ALA A 17 -18.81 -29.36 -43.73
N VAL A 18 -18.70 -28.15 -43.15
CA VAL A 18 -17.63 -27.81 -42.21
C VAL A 18 -18.08 -28.21 -40.80
N PRO A 19 -17.40 -29.15 -40.12
CA PRO A 19 -17.75 -29.51 -38.76
C PRO A 19 -17.38 -28.37 -37.81
N VAL A 20 -18.37 -27.87 -37.08
CA VAL A 20 -18.19 -26.90 -35.99
C VAL A 20 -17.59 -27.65 -34.80
N VAL A 21 -16.29 -27.46 -34.56
CA VAL A 21 -15.61 -27.97 -33.36
C VAL A 21 -15.87 -27.01 -32.21
N LEU A 22 -16.74 -27.40 -31.28
CA LEU A 22 -16.97 -26.71 -30.02
C LEU A 22 -15.76 -26.94 -29.09
N THR A 23 -14.88 -25.95 -28.98
CA THR A 23 -13.82 -25.93 -27.96
C THR A 23 -14.43 -25.52 -26.61
N PRO A 24 -14.23 -26.29 -25.53
CA PRO A 24 -14.70 -25.92 -24.21
C PRO A 24 -13.96 -24.67 -23.74
N LEU A 25 -14.72 -23.64 -23.37
CA LEU A 25 -14.22 -22.41 -22.76
C LEU A 25 -13.71 -22.75 -21.35
N THR A 26 -12.41 -22.97 -21.20
CA THR A 26 -11.80 -23.05 -19.87
C THR A 26 -11.86 -21.66 -19.23
N ALA A 27 -12.71 -21.52 -18.22
CA ALA A 27 -12.74 -20.33 -17.39
C ALA A 27 -11.37 -20.17 -16.74
N GLN A 28 -10.59 -19.20 -17.21
CA GLN A 28 -9.38 -18.77 -16.53
C GLN A 28 -9.81 -18.20 -15.18
N ALA A 29 -9.45 -18.89 -14.09
CA ALA A 29 -9.59 -18.33 -12.75
C ALA A 29 -8.83 -17.00 -12.73
N GLN A 30 -9.56 -15.89 -12.52
CA GLN A 30 -8.91 -14.62 -12.23
C GLN A 30 -8.01 -14.83 -11.03
N ASN A 31 -6.71 -14.58 -11.19
CA ASN A 31 -5.75 -14.62 -10.08
C ASN A 31 -6.28 -13.69 -8.97
N ALA A 32 -6.85 -14.26 -7.93
CA ALA A 32 -7.24 -13.52 -6.75
C ALA A 32 -5.95 -12.94 -6.14
N GLN A 33 -5.85 -11.62 -6.07
CA GLN A 33 -4.73 -10.96 -5.44
C GLN A 33 -4.57 -11.49 -4.01
N GLU A 34 -3.40 -12.05 -3.70
CA GLU A 34 -3.11 -12.58 -2.36
C GLU A 34 -3.19 -11.43 -1.35
N LYS A 35 -4.15 -11.53 -0.43
CA LYS A 35 -4.43 -10.50 0.57
C LYS A 35 -3.43 -10.67 1.73
N PRO A 36 -2.81 -9.60 2.24
CA PRO A 36 -1.76 -9.72 3.23
C PRO A 36 -2.33 -10.14 4.60
N PHE A 37 -1.64 -11.04 5.31
CA PHE A 37 -2.08 -11.43 6.66
C PHE A 37 -2.18 -10.23 7.61
N LEU A 38 -1.24 -9.29 7.49
CA LEU A 38 -1.22 -8.01 8.20
C LEU A 38 -0.99 -6.87 7.20
N HIS A 39 -1.78 -5.80 7.28
CA HIS A 39 -1.68 -4.66 6.36
C HIS A 39 -0.33 -3.93 6.48
N ALA A 40 0.20 -3.40 5.35
CA ALA A 40 1.56 -2.84 5.27
C ALA A 40 1.82 -1.61 6.16
N LEU A 41 0.77 -0.90 6.61
CA LEU A 41 0.91 0.15 7.64
C LEU A 41 1.46 -0.38 8.97
N PHE A 42 1.27 -1.67 9.25
CA PHE A 42 1.84 -2.35 10.41
C PHE A 42 3.10 -3.10 9.96
N SER A 43 4.14 -2.32 9.70
CA SER A 43 5.50 -2.78 9.38
C SER A 43 6.47 -2.40 10.51
N ASP A 44 7.72 -2.84 10.40
CA ASP A 44 8.77 -2.40 11.31
C ASP A 44 8.92 -0.88 11.24
N ASN A 45 9.38 -0.27 12.34
CA ASN A 45 9.56 1.18 12.45
C ASN A 45 8.25 1.99 12.39
N ALA A 46 7.07 1.37 12.48
CA ALA A 46 5.81 2.12 12.42
C ALA A 46 5.67 3.15 13.54
N VAL A 47 5.00 4.29 13.26
CA VAL A 47 4.43 5.16 14.30
C VAL A 47 2.91 5.02 14.26
N LEU A 48 2.32 4.65 15.38
CA LEU A 48 0.89 4.47 15.56
C LEU A 48 0.34 5.55 16.49
N GLN A 49 -0.94 5.88 16.35
CA GLN A 49 -1.53 7.00 17.11
C GLN A 49 -1.59 6.69 18.61
N ARG A 50 -0.95 7.53 19.42
CA ARG A 50 -1.00 7.47 20.89
C ARG A 50 -2.38 7.77 21.47
N ASP A 51 -2.56 7.43 22.73
CA ASP A 51 -3.69 7.82 23.60
C ASP A 51 -5.08 7.37 23.10
N ARG A 52 -5.12 6.40 22.18
CA ARG A 52 -6.36 5.78 21.70
C ARG A 52 -6.15 4.31 21.38
N LYS A 53 -7.25 3.55 21.33
CA LYS A 53 -7.22 2.20 20.77
C LYS A 53 -7.00 2.27 19.25
N ILE A 54 -5.94 1.62 18.77
CA ILE A 54 -5.58 1.57 17.35
C ILE A 54 -6.25 0.37 16.68
N PRO A 55 -6.87 0.55 15.49
CA PRO A 55 -7.34 -0.57 14.70
C PRO A 55 -6.14 -1.24 14.04
N VAL A 56 -5.91 -2.53 14.27
CA VAL A 56 -4.96 -3.37 13.55
C VAL A 56 -5.76 -4.32 12.68
N TRP A 57 -5.40 -4.44 11.40
CA TRP A 57 -6.20 -5.21 10.44
C TRP A 57 -5.35 -5.93 9.40
N GLY A 58 -5.98 -6.91 8.78
CA GLY A 58 -5.42 -7.69 7.68
C GLY A 58 -6.46 -8.66 7.15
N TRP A 59 -5.99 -9.76 6.56
CA TRP A 59 -6.85 -10.80 6.01
C TRP A 59 -6.38 -12.19 6.43
N THR A 60 -7.31 -13.13 6.57
CA THR A 60 -7.04 -14.56 6.78
C THR A 60 -8.21 -15.35 6.18
N THR A 61 -8.22 -16.66 6.36
CA THR A 61 -9.35 -17.53 5.99
C THR A 61 -10.62 -17.06 6.72
N PRO A 62 -11.76 -16.90 6.03
CA PRO A 62 -13.03 -16.47 6.64
C PRO A 62 -13.38 -17.26 7.91
N GLY A 63 -13.85 -16.54 8.94
CA GLY A 63 -14.23 -17.13 10.21
C GLY A 63 -13.07 -17.54 11.14
N GLN A 64 -11.80 -17.45 10.71
CA GLN A 64 -10.65 -17.71 11.58
C GLN A 64 -10.45 -16.62 12.63
N SER A 65 -9.89 -17.03 13.77
CA SER A 65 -9.51 -16.10 14.84
C SER A 65 -8.09 -15.58 14.61
N VAL A 66 -7.87 -14.31 14.95
CA VAL A 66 -6.57 -13.63 14.91
C VAL A 66 -6.31 -13.02 16.27
N PHE A 67 -5.12 -13.27 16.80
CA PHE A 67 -4.64 -12.77 18.08
C PHE A 67 -3.64 -11.65 17.81
N VAL A 68 -3.89 -10.47 18.36
CA VAL A 68 -3.00 -9.31 18.25
C VAL A 68 -2.46 -9.02 19.64
N LYS A 69 -1.14 -9.07 19.78
CA LYS A 69 -0.41 -8.75 20.99
C LYS A 69 0.50 -7.55 20.74
N LEU A 70 0.51 -6.62 21.67
CA LEU A 70 1.41 -5.48 21.68
C LEU A 70 1.97 -5.37 23.10
N ASP A 71 3.24 -5.73 23.26
CA ASP A 71 3.89 -5.94 24.56
C ASP A 71 3.06 -6.83 25.51
N ASP A 72 2.44 -6.25 26.54
CA ASP A 72 1.65 -6.93 27.58
C ASP A 72 0.16 -7.05 27.23
N LYS A 73 -0.36 -6.24 26.31
CA LYS A 73 -1.78 -6.25 25.95
C LYS A 73 -2.05 -7.21 24.81
N THR A 74 -3.19 -7.87 24.87
CA THR A 74 -3.66 -8.79 23.82
C THR A 74 -5.13 -8.52 23.52
N THR A 75 -5.51 -8.67 22.26
CA THR A 75 -6.91 -8.66 21.79
C THR A 75 -7.09 -9.71 20.70
N THR A 76 -8.33 -10.13 20.49
CA THR A 76 -8.69 -11.08 19.42
C THR A 76 -9.63 -10.41 18.43
N ALA A 77 -9.57 -10.84 17.17
CA ALA A 77 -10.54 -10.55 16.14
C ALA A 77 -10.93 -11.84 15.41
N ARG A 78 -12.07 -11.81 14.72
CA ARG A 78 -12.48 -12.89 13.82
C ARG A 78 -12.63 -12.34 12.41
N ALA A 79 -12.12 -13.08 11.44
CA ALA A 79 -12.27 -12.71 10.03
C ALA A 79 -13.73 -12.81 9.58
N ASP A 80 -14.18 -11.80 8.83
CA ASP A 80 -15.50 -11.77 8.21
C ASP A 80 -15.61 -12.75 7.02
N ALA A 81 -16.77 -12.77 6.35
CA ALA A 81 -17.00 -13.62 5.18
C ALA A 81 -16.05 -13.34 4.00
N ASN A 82 -15.44 -12.15 3.95
CA ASN A 82 -14.48 -11.74 2.94
C ASN A 82 -13.02 -11.98 3.38
N GLY A 83 -12.83 -12.59 4.56
CA GLY A 83 -11.54 -12.86 5.18
C GLY A 83 -10.93 -11.67 5.91
N ARG A 84 -11.58 -10.51 5.94
CA ARG A 84 -11.02 -9.31 6.59
C ARG A 84 -11.20 -9.41 8.10
N TRP A 85 -10.16 -9.10 8.85
CA TRP A 85 -10.22 -9.00 10.31
C TRP A 85 -9.74 -7.63 10.78
N MET A 86 -10.25 -7.18 11.92
CA MET A 86 -9.76 -5.97 12.60
C MET A 86 -9.89 -6.14 14.11
N ALA A 87 -8.79 -5.93 14.83
CA ALA A 87 -8.77 -5.89 16.29
C ALA A 87 -8.40 -4.47 16.75
N ARG A 88 -8.86 -4.06 17.94
CA ARG A 88 -8.51 -2.75 18.52
C ARG A 88 -7.68 -2.94 19.78
N ILE A 89 -6.42 -2.51 19.75
CA ILE A 89 -5.46 -2.68 20.85
C ILE A 89 -4.98 -1.32 21.40
N GLY A 90 -4.57 -1.27 22.67
CA GLY A 90 -4.22 -0.04 23.39
C GLY A 90 -5.29 0.45 24.36
N PRO A 91 -5.25 1.73 24.78
CA PRO A 91 -4.34 2.79 24.33
C PRO A 91 -2.89 2.61 24.81
N TYR A 92 -1.95 3.32 24.18
CA TYR A 92 -0.56 3.46 24.63
C TYR A 92 -0.18 4.95 24.65
N PRO A 93 0.59 5.41 25.66
CA PRO A 93 1.14 6.76 25.66
C PRO A 93 2.18 6.93 24.55
N ALA A 94 2.61 8.16 24.30
CA ALA A 94 3.74 8.43 23.40
C ALA A 94 5.00 7.68 23.85
N GLY A 95 5.76 7.12 22.91
CA GLY A 95 7.03 6.45 23.20
C GLY A 95 7.24 5.15 22.43
N GLY A 96 8.00 4.25 23.04
CA GLY A 96 8.48 3.00 22.45
C GLY A 96 9.99 2.83 22.64
N PRO A 97 10.61 1.83 21.97
CA PRO A 97 9.99 0.92 21.01
C PRO A 97 9.10 -0.14 21.66
N HIS A 98 8.06 -0.54 20.92
CA HIS A 98 7.14 -1.63 21.24
C HIS A 98 7.26 -2.75 20.21
N THR A 99 6.79 -3.95 20.58
CA THR A 99 6.72 -5.12 19.68
C THR A 99 5.28 -5.52 19.42
N LEU A 100 4.86 -5.48 18.15
CA LEU A 100 3.56 -5.94 17.69
C LEU A 100 3.69 -7.37 17.15
N THR A 101 2.96 -8.31 17.73
CA THR A 101 2.86 -9.70 17.22
C THR A 101 1.42 -10.00 16.84
N VAL A 102 1.22 -10.56 15.65
CA VAL A 102 -0.08 -11.00 15.14
C VAL A 102 0.03 -12.47 14.80
N THR A 103 -0.86 -13.30 15.34
CA THR A 103 -0.88 -14.74 15.13
C THR A 103 -2.29 -15.18 14.71
N GLY A 104 -2.39 -15.97 13.67
CA GLY A 104 -3.63 -16.54 13.19
C GLY A 104 -3.85 -17.94 13.76
N ALA A 105 -5.11 -18.38 13.81
CA ALA A 105 -5.43 -19.76 14.15
C ALA A 105 -5.09 -20.75 13.01
N ALA A 106 -4.94 -20.27 11.77
CA ALA A 106 -4.49 -21.10 10.66
C ALA A 106 -2.96 -21.34 10.71
N ALA A 107 -2.54 -22.53 10.30
CA ALA A 107 -1.14 -22.92 10.35
C ALA A 107 -0.25 -22.00 9.50
N GLY A 108 0.87 -21.53 10.08
CA GLY A 108 1.84 -20.66 9.41
C GLY A 108 1.55 -19.16 9.49
N GLU A 109 0.39 -18.76 10.02
CA GLU A 109 0.04 -17.34 10.18
C GLU A 109 0.65 -16.75 11.45
N SER A 110 1.85 -16.18 11.33
CA SER A 110 2.47 -15.42 12.40
C SER A 110 3.36 -14.32 11.84
N VAL A 111 3.23 -13.12 12.40
CA VAL A 111 4.03 -11.95 12.01
C VAL A 111 4.40 -11.16 13.24
N THR A 112 5.65 -10.72 13.33
CA THR A 112 6.12 -9.81 14.36
C THR A 112 6.69 -8.55 13.70
N ARG A 113 6.41 -7.39 14.31
CA ARG A 113 6.93 -6.09 13.93
C ARG A 113 7.64 -5.45 15.10
N GLN A 114 8.81 -4.91 14.81
CA GLN A 114 9.73 -4.33 15.79
C GLN A 114 9.83 -2.82 15.62
N ASN A 115 10.33 -2.15 16.66
CA ASN A 115 10.54 -0.72 16.67
C ASN A 115 9.26 0.08 16.38
N VAL A 116 8.12 -0.38 16.89
CA VAL A 116 6.85 0.33 16.77
C VAL A 116 6.81 1.45 17.81
N LEU A 117 6.59 2.67 17.38
CA LEU A 117 6.45 3.84 18.24
C LEU A 117 4.98 4.25 18.35
N PHE A 118 4.62 4.89 19.46
CA PHE A 118 3.35 5.60 19.62
C PHE A 118 3.60 7.10 19.65
N GLY A 119 2.82 7.84 18.88
CA GLY A 119 3.02 9.26 18.65
C GLY A 119 1.84 9.92 17.94
N ASP A 120 2.06 11.10 17.37
CA ASP A 120 1.04 11.78 16.57
C ASP A 120 1.23 11.42 15.09
N VAL A 121 0.16 10.94 14.46
CA VAL A 121 0.18 10.46 13.06
C VAL A 121 -0.59 11.42 12.17
N TRP A 122 0.06 11.88 11.10
CA TRP A 122 -0.48 12.88 10.18
C TRP A 122 -0.50 12.36 8.74
N LEU A 123 -1.58 12.70 8.03
CA LEU A 123 -1.73 12.42 6.61
C LEU A 123 -1.30 13.64 5.79
N CYS A 124 -0.22 13.49 5.02
CA CYS A 124 0.32 14.45 4.08
C CYS A 124 -0.27 14.16 2.69
N SER A 125 -1.48 14.66 2.41
CA SER A 125 -2.15 14.48 1.12
C SER A 125 -2.15 15.74 0.26
N GLY A 126 -2.22 15.57 -1.05
CA GLY A 126 -2.29 16.68 -2.01
C GLY A 126 -1.74 16.31 -3.38
N GLN A 127 -1.35 17.35 -4.13
CA GLN A 127 -0.80 17.26 -5.47
C GLN A 127 0.73 17.53 -5.48
N SER A 128 1.26 18.05 -6.58
CA SER A 128 2.69 18.23 -6.84
C SER A 128 3.45 18.97 -5.73
N ASN A 129 2.85 20.00 -5.13
CA ASN A 129 3.50 20.73 -4.03
C ASN A 129 3.66 19.89 -2.76
N MET A 130 2.71 18.98 -2.47
CA MET A 130 2.84 18.03 -1.37
C MET A 130 3.78 16.88 -1.74
N GLU A 131 3.84 16.50 -3.02
CA GLU A 131 4.74 15.46 -3.51
C GLU A 131 6.22 15.91 -3.58
N MET A 132 6.46 17.22 -3.68
CA MET A 132 7.78 17.81 -3.83
C MET A 132 8.78 17.27 -2.80
N GLY A 133 9.89 16.70 -3.28
CA GLY A 133 10.95 16.16 -2.43
C GLY A 133 11.92 17.21 -1.91
N ILE A 134 12.76 16.81 -0.96
CA ILE A 134 13.63 17.73 -0.21
C ILE A 134 14.58 18.54 -1.10
N ARG A 135 14.98 18.04 -2.28
CA ARG A 135 15.82 18.80 -3.23
C ARG A 135 15.13 20.02 -3.84
N GLY A 136 13.80 20.04 -3.86
CA GLY A 136 13.02 21.20 -4.30
C GLY A 136 12.84 22.26 -3.21
N ALA A 137 13.28 21.99 -1.97
CA ALA A 137 13.19 22.93 -0.88
C ALA A 137 14.35 23.95 -0.86
N ASN A 138 14.19 25.00 -0.07
CA ASN A 138 15.28 25.93 0.24
C ASN A 138 16.34 25.24 1.10
N ASN A 139 17.62 25.55 0.86
CA ASN A 139 18.78 25.03 1.59
C ASN A 139 18.81 23.48 1.71
N PRO A 140 18.62 22.74 0.61
CA PRO A 140 18.38 21.31 0.67
C PRO A 140 19.59 20.54 1.23
N GLN A 141 20.82 20.99 0.99
CA GLN A 141 22.03 20.33 1.51
C GLN A 141 22.10 20.39 3.03
N GLN A 142 21.83 21.55 3.63
CA GLN A 142 21.80 21.73 5.09
C GLN A 142 20.68 20.90 5.70
N GLU A 143 19.51 20.90 5.07
CA GLU A 143 18.35 20.15 5.53
C GLU A 143 18.56 18.64 5.46
N ILE A 144 19.20 18.16 4.39
CA ILE A 144 19.59 16.76 4.26
C ILE A 144 20.58 16.37 5.35
N ALA A 145 21.65 17.14 5.54
CA ALA A 145 22.68 16.84 6.54
C ALA A 145 22.13 16.83 7.97
N GLY A 146 21.13 17.68 8.27
CA GLY A 146 20.50 17.78 9.58
C GLY A 146 19.35 16.81 9.85
N ALA A 147 18.90 16.03 8.86
CA ALA A 147 17.72 15.18 8.97
C ALA A 147 17.98 13.86 9.73
N ASN A 148 18.48 13.94 10.96
CA ASN A 148 18.70 12.79 11.84
C ASN A 148 17.69 12.79 12.99
N PHE A 149 16.43 12.48 12.68
CA PHE A 149 15.33 12.47 13.65
C PHE A 149 14.75 11.06 13.79
N PRO A 150 15.41 10.17 14.57
CA PRO A 150 15.01 8.77 14.70
C PRO A 150 13.71 8.57 15.48
N SER A 151 12.93 9.60 15.78
CA SER A 151 11.55 9.49 16.29
C SER A 151 10.51 9.99 15.26
N ILE A 152 10.96 10.46 14.09
CA ILE A 152 10.10 10.78 12.94
C ILE A 152 10.13 9.57 11.99
N ARG A 153 8.95 9.14 11.53
CA ARG A 153 8.78 8.02 10.59
C ARG A 153 7.99 8.44 9.38
N LEU A 154 8.44 7.98 8.22
CA LEU A 154 8.00 8.42 6.91
C LEU A 154 7.37 7.21 6.20
N PHE A 155 6.09 7.29 5.84
CA PHE A 155 5.40 6.26 5.09
C PHE A 155 4.85 6.84 3.80
N THR A 156 5.35 6.38 2.65
CA THR A 156 4.87 6.85 1.34
C THR A 156 3.93 5.83 0.75
N VAL A 157 2.68 6.22 0.49
CA VAL A 157 1.74 5.40 -0.28
C VAL A 157 2.20 5.38 -1.74
N PRO A 158 2.48 4.21 -2.35
CA PRO A 158 2.90 4.14 -3.74
C PRO A 158 1.81 4.68 -4.67
N GLN A 159 2.23 5.38 -5.71
CA GLN A 159 1.31 5.81 -6.76
C GLN A 159 0.93 4.61 -7.63
N GLY A 160 -0.36 4.47 -7.90
CA GLY A 160 -0.88 3.43 -8.76
C GLY A 160 -2.32 3.71 -9.11
N THR A 161 -2.68 3.48 -10.38
CA THR A 161 -4.07 3.51 -10.83
C THR A 161 -4.66 2.11 -10.72
N ALA A 162 -5.89 2.05 -10.21
CA ALA A 162 -6.69 0.83 -10.24
C ALA A 162 -8.16 1.21 -10.36
N ILE A 163 -8.92 0.47 -11.15
CA ILE A 163 -10.38 0.62 -11.26
C ILE A 163 -11.14 -0.10 -10.15
N THR A 164 -10.43 -0.85 -9.31
CA THR A 164 -10.97 -1.54 -8.14
C THR A 164 -10.09 -1.30 -6.91
N PRO A 165 -10.66 -1.31 -5.69
CA PRO A 165 -9.89 -1.18 -4.46
C PRO A 165 -8.79 -2.24 -4.36
N GLN A 166 -7.57 -1.81 -4.05
CA GLN A 166 -6.43 -2.69 -3.87
C GLN A 166 -6.27 -3.07 -2.39
N SER A 167 -5.98 -4.34 -2.12
CA SER A 167 -5.75 -4.84 -0.74
C SER A 167 -4.26 -4.93 -0.38
N LYS A 168 -3.37 -4.73 -1.36
CA LYS A 168 -1.92 -4.78 -1.21
C LYS A 168 -1.32 -3.43 -1.61
N MET A 169 -0.32 -3.00 -0.87
CA MET A 169 0.58 -1.92 -1.25
C MET A 169 1.99 -2.32 -0.83
N ASP A 170 2.97 -1.96 -1.64
CA ASP A 170 4.39 -2.20 -1.35
C ASP A 170 5.01 -0.93 -0.74
N SER A 171 4.99 -0.85 0.58
CA SER A 171 5.51 0.30 1.32
C SER A 171 5.90 -0.10 2.74
N GLN A 172 6.78 0.70 3.33
CA GLN A 172 7.33 0.50 4.65
C GLN A 172 7.57 1.85 5.33
N TRP A 173 7.59 1.85 6.66
CA TRP A 173 8.00 3.02 7.42
C TRP A 173 9.52 3.19 7.35
N LEU A 174 9.95 4.36 6.91
CA LEU A 174 11.35 4.77 6.90
C LEU A 174 11.65 5.66 8.10
N VAL A 175 12.80 5.42 8.74
CA VAL A 175 13.36 6.31 9.76
C VAL A 175 13.79 7.61 9.10
N CYS A 176 13.50 8.77 9.70
CA CYS A 176 14.00 10.04 9.19
C CYS A 176 15.54 10.12 9.38
N THR A 177 16.24 9.84 8.29
CA THR A 177 17.69 9.94 8.13
C THR A 177 18.01 10.77 6.88
N PRO A 178 19.22 11.33 6.75
CA PRO A 178 19.64 12.03 5.53
C PRO A 178 19.40 11.21 4.26
N GLU A 179 19.68 9.90 4.31
CA GLU A 179 19.47 8.99 3.19
C GLU A 179 17.98 8.81 2.85
N ASN A 180 17.13 8.53 3.84
CA ASN A 180 15.73 8.21 3.59
C ASN A 180 14.93 9.42 3.09
N ILE A 181 15.22 10.63 3.58
CA ILE A 181 14.54 11.84 3.08
C ILE A 181 14.93 12.20 1.64
N MET A 182 16.08 11.72 1.15
CA MET A 182 16.54 11.95 -0.23
C MET A 182 15.93 11.01 -1.25
N LYS A 183 15.21 9.95 -0.84
CA LYS A 183 14.76 8.91 -1.76
C LYS A 183 13.79 9.38 -2.86
N ASN A 184 13.30 10.64 -2.87
CA ASN A 184 12.36 11.21 -3.87
C ASN A 184 12.99 12.38 -4.63
N SER A 185 14.31 12.43 -4.69
CA SER A 185 15.08 13.57 -5.15
C SER A 185 14.98 13.88 -6.66
N GLN A 186 14.28 13.06 -7.45
CA GLN A 186 14.22 13.17 -8.92
C GLN A 186 12.85 13.57 -9.49
N GLY A 187 11.87 13.92 -8.66
CA GLY A 187 10.57 14.42 -9.13
C GLY A 187 9.71 13.30 -9.75
N GLY A 188 8.86 12.72 -8.92
CA GLY A 188 7.93 11.66 -9.28
C GLY A 188 8.18 10.40 -8.47
N VAL A 189 7.11 9.79 -7.95
CA VAL A 189 7.13 8.44 -7.35
C VAL A 189 7.14 7.35 -8.44
N GLN A 190 7.25 7.72 -9.72
CA GLN A 190 7.44 6.75 -10.81
C GLN A 190 8.88 6.20 -10.77
N GLY A 191 9.02 4.94 -10.33
CA GLY A 191 10.29 4.21 -10.40
C GLY A 191 10.83 3.63 -9.10
N GLY A 192 10.02 3.53 -8.03
CA GLY A 192 10.39 2.77 -6.82
C GLY A 192 11.29 3.52 -5.82
N ASN A 193 11.63 4.76 -6.10
CA ASN A 193 12.38 5.65 -5.20
C ASN A 193 11.38 6.42 -4.30
N LEU A 194 10.93 5.76 -3.22
CA LEU A 194 9.99 6.29 -2.22
C LEU A 194 10.69 7.25 -1.25
N GLY A 195 11.03 8.47 -1.67
CA GLY A 195 11.33 9.51 -0.67
C GLY A 195 10.12 10.27 -0.21
N PHE A 196 10.40 11.31 0.58
CA PHE A 196 9.38 11.95 1.39
C PHE A 196 9.22 13.44 1.12
N SER A 197 7.99 13.90 1.23
CA SER A 197 7.56 15.29 1.03
C SER A 197 8.43 16.24 1.84
N ALA A 198 8.97 17.26 1.18
CA ALA A 198 9.64 18.36 1.86
C ALA A 198 8.69 19.01 2.87
N VAL A 199 7.46 19.32 2.44
CA VAL A 199 6.42 19.90 3.29
C VAL A 199 6.14 19.00 4.49
N GLY A 200 5.93 17.70 4.25
CA GLY A 200 5.72 16.72 5.31
C GLY A 200 6.90 16.65 6.29
N TYR A 201 8.13 16.59 5.79
CA TYR A 201 9.35 16.59 6.61
C TYR A 201 9.46 17.83 7.49
N PHE A 202 9.32 19.04 6.93
CA PHE A 202 9.42 20.28 7.72
C PHE A 202 8.33 20.36 8.77
N PHE A 203 7.10 20.01 8.41
CA PHE A 203 5.97 19.96 9.32
C PHE A 203 6.22 18.99 10.48
N GLY A 204 6.59 17.74 10.19
CA GLY A 204 6.84 16.75 11.23
C GLY A 204 8.07 17.09 12.09
N ARG A 205 9.12 17.68 11.51
CA ARG A 205 10.28 18.17 12.27
C ARG A 205 9.86 19.23 13.27
N LYS A 206 9.09 20.22 12.82
CA LYS A 206 8.59 21.31 13.68
C LYS A 206 7.73 20.76 14.82
N LEU A 207 6.79 19.87 14.51
CA LEU A 207 5.96 19.22 15.54
C LEU A 207 6.79 18.40 16.53
N HIS A 208 7.75 17.62 16.03
CA HIS A 208 8.60 16.81 16.91
C HIS A 208 9.41 17.69 17.88
N GLN A 209 9.95 18.82 17.40
CA GLN A 209 10.68 19.78 18.22
C GLN A 209 9.80 20.46 19.28
N GLU A 210 8.54 20.75 18.95
CA GLU A 210 7.61 21.44 19.87
C GLU A 210 6.95 20.51 20.88
N LEU A 211 6.58 19.31 20.45
CA LEU A 211 5.79 18.36 21.25
C LEU A 211 6.65 17.32 21.96
N GLY A 212 7.87 17.04 21.48
CA GLY A 212 8.77 16.04 22.06
C GLY A 212 8.30 14.59 21.93
N VAL A 213 7.28 14.31 21.10
CA VAL A 213 6.72 12.97 20.87
C VAL A 213 7.13 12.41 19.51
N PRO A 214 7.11 11.07 19.30
CA PRO A 214 7.28 10.50 17.98
C PRO A 214 6.25 11.04 16.98
N ILE A 215 6.66 11.23 15.72
CA ILE A 215 5.79 11.73 14.66
C ILE A 215 5.76 10.74 13.50
N GLY A 216 4.57 10.27 13.15
CA GLY A 216 4.33 9.46 11.97
C GLY A 216 3.76 10.31 10.84
N LEU A 217 4.38 10.29 9.67
CA LEU A 217 3.91 11.04 8.51
C LEU A 217 3.58 10.08 7.37
N ILE A 218 2.32 10.06 6.95
CA ILE A 218 1.84 9.25 5.84
C ILE A 218 1.66 10.15 4.63
N GLN A 219 2.49 10.00 3.61
CA GLN A 219 2.35 10.71 2.35
C GLN A 219 1.42 9.95 1.41
N SER A 220 0.37 10.64 0.95
CA SER A 220 -0.51 10.18 -0.12
C SER A 220 -0.78 11.36 -1.05
N ALA A 221 0.20 11.65 -1.90
CA ALA A 221 0.21 12.78 -2.79
C ALA A 221 0.62 12.39 -4.21
N TRP A 222 -0.04 12.99 -5.20
CA TRP A 222 0.20 12.71 -6.63
C TRP A 222 -0.05 13.96 -7.46
N GLY A 223 1.02 14.54 -8.00
CA GLY A 223 0.96 15.68 -8.91
C GLY A 223 0.24 15.38 -10.22
N GLY A 224 -0.49 16.38 -10.72
CA GLY A 224 -1.26 16.23 -11.96
C GLY A 224 -2.50 15.34 -11.82
N THR A 225 -2.88 14.95 -10.60
CA THR A 225 -4.16 14.27 -10.34
C THR A 225 -5.30 15.21 -10.72
N ILE A 226 -6.19 14.73 -11.58
CA ILE A 226 -7.42 15.43 -11.94
C ILE A 226 -8.36 15.34 -10.73
N ILE A 227 -8.91 16.48 -10.32
CA ILE A 227 -9.86 16.59 -9.19
C ILE A 227 -11.28 16.43 -9.70
#